data_AF-A0A0N4XHR3-F1
#
_entry.id   AF-A0A0N4XHR3-F1
#
_cell.length_a   1.000
_cell.length_b   1.000
_cell.length_c   1.000
_cell.angle_alpha   90.00
_cell.angle_beta   90.00
_cell.angle_gamma   90.00
#
_symmetry.space_group_name_H-M   'P 1'
#
loop_
_entity.id
_entity.type
_entity.pdbx_description
1 polymer ?
#
loop_
_entity_poly.entity_id
_entity_poly.type
_entity_poly.pdbx_seq_one_letter_code
_entity_poly.pdbx_strand_id
1 'polypeptide(L)' 'MSWLSQLLERNASDPRIRLELGQKILEQLVVSRLPSDSKLLNKFCDVLFQWLSSSNFKVSVQLCRESFASF' A
#
# COMPACT_ATOMS: atom_id res chain seq x y z
N MET A 1 14.25 15.58 -3.30
CA MET A 1 13.39 14.67 -2.51
C MET A 1 12.47 13.95 -3.48
N SER A 2 12.48 12.61 -3.49
CA SER A 2 11.66 11.80 -4.41
C SER A 2 10.22 11.69 -3.92
N TRP A 3 9.25 11.75 -4.85
CA TRP A 3 7.81 11.57 -4.56
C TRP A 3 7.55 10.26 -3.81
N LEU A 4 8.26 9.19 -4.21
CA LEU A 4 8.11 7.87 -3.61
C LEU A 4 8.59 7.85 -2.16
N SER A 5 9.67 8.58 -1.84
CA SER A 5 10.18 8.65 -0.47
C SER A 5 9.16 9.30 0.46
N GLN A 6 8.53 10.39 0.02
CA GLN A 6 7.52 11.11 0.81
C GLN A 6 6.26 10.28 1.04
N LEU A 7 5.87 9.45 0.06
CA LEU A 7 4.73 8.54 0.21
C LEU A 7 5.09 7.40 1.16
N LEU A 8 6.26 6.78 1.04
CA LEU A 8 6.68 5.68 1.91
C LEU A 8 6.79 6.06 3.40
N GLU A 9 7.08 7.33 3.71
CA GLU A 9 7.06 7.84 5.09
C GLU A 9 5.66 7.84 5.72
N ARG A 10 4.61 7.76 4.91
CA ARG A 10 3.20 7.69 5.37
C ARG A 10 2.72 6.26 5.60
N ASN A 11 3.59 5.27 5.46
CA ASN A 11 3.24 3.88 5.75
C ASN A 11 2.85 3.71 7.23
N ALA A 12 1.75 3.01 7.48
CA ALA A 12 1.22 2.78 8.83
C ALA A 12 0.67 1.35 8.96
N SER A 13 0.51 0.87 10.19
CA SER A 13 -0.06 -0.45 10.46
C SER A 13 -1.57 -0.52 10.16
N ASP A 14 -2.26 0.61 10.14
CA ASP A 14 -3.68 0.69 9.85
C ASP A 14 -3.99 0.23 8.41
N PRO A 15 -4.92 -0.72 8.21
CA PRO A 15 -5.22 -1.27 6.89
C PRO A 15 -5.84 -0.26 5.92
N ARG A 16 -6.62 0.70 6.41
CA ARG A 16 -7.22 1.74 5.57
C ARG A 16 -6.16 2.71 5.07
N ILE A 17 -5.25 3.14 5.95
CA ILE A 17 -4.13 4.01 5.58
C ILE A 17 -3.25 3.32 4.51
N ARG A 18 -2.97 2.02 4.65
CA ARG A 18 -2.22 1.24 3.64
C ARG A 18 -2.93 1.21 2.29
N LEU A 19 -4.26 0.99 2.29
CA LEU A 19 -5.05 0.97 1.06
C LEU A 19 -5.00 2.32 0.33
N GLU A 20 -5.27 3.41 1.07
CA GLU A 20 -5.23 4.77 0.52
C GLU A 20 -3.83 5.17 0.03
N LEU A 21 -2.79 4.72 0.75
CA LEU A 21 -1.42 4.96 0.34
C LEU A 21 -1.05 4.17 -0.93
N GLY A 22 -1.47 2.90 -1.01
CA GLY A 22 -1.29 2.07 -2.20
C GLY A 22 -1.94 2.69 -3.44
N GLN A 23 -3.16 3.20 -3.31
CA GLN A 23 -3.84 3.93 -4.38
C GLN A 23 -3.02 5.15 -4.84
N LYS A 24 -2.55 6.00 -3.91
CA LYS A 24 -1.74 7.18 -4.25
C LYS A 24 -0.42 6.82 -4.94
N ILE A 25 0.22 5.71 -4.54
CA ILE A 25 1.44 5.24 -5.19
C ILE A 25 1.13 4.82 -6.63
N LEU A 26 0.05 4.06 -6.85
CA LEU A 26 -0.36 3.64 -8.20
C LEU A 26 -0.71 4.83 -9.09
N GLU A 27 -1.46 5.80 -8.58
CA GLU A 27 -1.78 7.05 -9.29
C GLU A 27 -0.52 7.81 -9.72
N GLN A 28 0.48 7.91 -8.83
CA GLN A 28 1.75 8.55 -9.16
C GLN A 28 2.59 7.74 -10.16
N LEU A 29 2.56 6.40 -10.10
CA LEU A 29 3.28 5.54 -11.05
C LEU A 29 2.77 5.65 -12.48
N VAL A 30 1.48 5.96 -12.67
CA VAL A 30 0.90 6.17 -14.00
C VAL A 30 1.47 7.43 -14.65
N VAL A 31 1.77 8.46 -13.86
CA VAL A 31 2.19 9.78 -14.35
C VAL A 31 3.71 9.98 -14.27
N SER A 32 4.37 9.33 -13.31
CA SER A 32 5.78 9.51 -12.99
C SER A 32 6.55 8.21 -13.11
N ARG A 33 7.78 8.29 -13.62
CA ARG A 33 8.70 7.15 -13.61
C ARG A 33 9.17 6.85 -12.18
N LEU A 34 9.48 5.58 -11.94
CA LEU A 34 10.15 5.15 -10.72
C LEU A 34 11.52 5.82 -10.59
N PRO A 35 11.91 6.25 -9.38
CA PRO A 35 13.26 6.74 -9.12
C PRO A 35 14.29 5.63 -9.31
N SER A 36 15.48 5.95 -9.83
CA SER A 36 16.58 4.98 -10.02
C SER A 36 17.37 4.66 -8.74
N ASP A 37 17.01 5.23 -7.61
CA ASP A 37 17.69 5.03 -6.33
C ASP A 37 17.36 3.64 -5.76
N SER A 38 18.35 2.75 -5.77
CA SER A 38 18.17 1.34 -5.37
C SER A 38 17.77 1.17 -3.91
N LYS A 39 18.24 2.05 -3.01
CA LYS A 39 17.87 2.03 -1.59
C LYS A 39 16.39 2.37 -1.40
N LEU A 40 15.89 3.35 -2.13
CA LEU A 40 14.49 3.74 -2.13
C LEU A 40 13.59 2.66 -2.74
N LEU A 41 14.03 2.03 -3.83
CA LEU A 41 13.30 0.91 -4.46
C LEU A 41 13.23 -0.31 -3.52
N ASN A 42 14.31 -0.65 -2.83
CA ASN A 42 14.29 -1.71 -1.83
C ASN A 42 13.30 -1.41 -0.70
N LYS A 43 13.30 -0.17 -0.18
CA LYS A 43 12.33 0.25 0.84
C LYS A 43 10.88 0.13 0.35
N PHE A 44 10.62 0.46 -0.92
CA PHE A 44 9.30 0.27 -1.52
C PHE A 44 8.91 -1.22 -1.57
N CYS A 45 9.81 -2.08 -2.04
CA CYS A 45 9.58 -3.52 -2.09
C CYS A 45 9.34 -4.13 -0.70
N ASP A 46 10.09 -3.70 0.32
CA ASP A 46 9.90 -4.14 1.72
C ASP A 46 8.51 -3.76 2.23
N VAL A 47 8.05 -2.53 1.97
CA VAL A 47 6.71 -2.08 2.36
C VAL A 47 5.62 -2.88 1.65
N LEU A 48 5.76 -3.13 0.34
CA LEU A 48 4.82 -3.98 -0.39
C LEU A 48 4.80 -5.42 0.16
N PHE A 49 5.97 -5.99 0.44
CA PHE A 49 6.07 -7.33 1.01
C PHE A 49 5.44 -7.37 2.41
N GLN A 50 5.66 -6.35 3.24
CA GLN A 50 4.97 -6.19 4.52
C GLN A 50 3.47 -6.08 4.34
N TRP A 51 2.98 -5.37 3.33
CA TRP A 51 1.54 -5.27 3.08
C TRP A 51 0.94 -6.58 2.60
N LEU A 52 1.63 -7.32 1.74
CA LEU A 52 1.18 -8.62 1.25
C LEU A 52 1.24 -9.70 2.34
N SER A 53 2.27 -9.66 3.20
CA SER A 53 2.44 -10.60 4.33
C SER A 53 1.56 -10.24 5.54
N SER A 54 1.33 -8.95 5.79
CA SER A 54 0.44 -8.43 6.82
C SER A 54 -0.99 -8.22 6.31
N SER A 55 -1.27 -8.51 5.03
CA SER A 55 -2.63 -8.60 4.52
C SER A 55 -3.30 -9.77 5.21
N ASN A 56 -3.92 -9.42 6.33
CA ASN A 56 -4.89 -10.21 7.06
C ASN A 56 -5.88 -10.81 6.06
N PHE A 57 -5.69 -12.08 5.70
CA PHE A 57 -6.73 -12.94 5.14
C PHE A 57 -8.07 -12.77 5.90
N LYS A 58 -8.01 -12.47 7.21
CA LYS A 58 -9.16 -12.18 8.07
C LYS A 58 -9.90 -10.87 7.78
N VAL A 59 -9.25 -9.80 7.35
CA VAL A 59 -9.93 -8.50 7.10
C VAL A 59 -10.68 -8.54 5.76
N SER A 60 -10.13 -9.17 4.73
CA SER A 60 -10.83 -9.40 3.46
C SER A 60 -12.04 -10.33 3.62
N VAL A 61 -11.95 -11.35 4.49
CA VAL A 61 -13.10 -12.22 4.81
C VAL A 61 -14.17 -11.47 5.59
N GLN A 62 -13.80 -10.59 6.54
CA GLN A 62 -14.77 -9.89 7.37
C GLN A 62 -15.53 -8.79 6.60
N LEU A 63 -14.84 -8.02 5.75
CA LEU A 63 -15.48 -7.06 4.84
C LEU A 63 -16.39 -7.74 3.79
N CYS A 64 -16.02 -8.95 3.32
CA CYS A 64 -16.85 -9.72 2.39
C CYS A 64 -18.09 -10.31 3.10
N ARG A 65 -17.99 -10.71 4.37
CA ARG A 65 -19.10 -11.25 5.16
C ARG A 65 -20.12 -10.19 5.56
N GLU A 66 -19.67 -8.98 5.90
CA GLU A 66 -20.56 -7.86 6.24
C GLU A 66 -21.32 -7.34 5.00
N SER A 67 -20.70 -7.38 3.81
CA SER A 67 -21.35 -6.99 2.55
C SER A 67 -22.43 -7.98 2.08
N PHE A 68 -22.36 -9.25 2.48
CA PHE A 68 -23.36 -10.27 2.14
C PHE A 68 -24.44 -10.49 3.21
N ALA A 69 -24.29 -9.92 4.41
CA ALA A 69 -25.30 -10.02 5.48
C ALA A 69 -26.40 -8.94 5.40
N SER A 70 -26.33 -8.04 4.41
CA SER A 70 -27.33 -6.99 4.16
C SER A 70 -28.23 -7.28 2.94
N PHE A 71 -28.36 -8.55 2.54
CA PHE A 71 -29.29 -9.03 1.51
C PHE A 71 -30.16 -10.16 2.05
#